data_AF-A0A8T4J708-F1
#
_entry.id   AF-A0A8T4J708-F1
#
_cell.length_a   1.000
_cell.length_b   1.000
_cell.length_c   1.000
_cell.angle_alpha   90.00
_cell.angle_beta   90.00
_cell.angle_gamma   90.00
#
_symmetry.space_group_name_H-M   'P 1'
#
loop_
_entity.id
_entity.type
_entity.pdbx_description
1 polymer ?
#
loop_
_entity_poly.entity_id
_entity_poly.type
_entity_poly.pdbx_seq_one_letter_code
_entity_poly.pdbx_strand_id
1 'polypeptide(L)'
;MKIPKLTKTDIIAVAALVIFVVIMAMPIYFPATDCEVARPGYECETAKNVMIEHCEYWGEFECDTSADNSLPQVEWYLENLCDIAKTHESLDCANLKLACNQVSGKQICPGV
;
A
#
# COMPACT_ATOMS: atom_id res chain seq x y z
N MET A 1 -40.38 19.87 33.03
CA MET A 1 -40.34 19.49 31.59
C MET A 1 -40.46 17.97 31.54
N LYS A 2 -41.59 17.41 31.06
CA LYS A 2 -41.77 15.94 30.98
C LYS A 2 -41.13 15.46 29.68
N ILE A 3 -40.14 14.57 29.77
CA ILE A 3 -39.53 13.93 28.60
C ILE A 3 -40.61 13.04 27.97
N PRO A 4 -40.97 13.26 26.69
CA PRO A 4 -41.94 12.41 26.01
C PRO A 4 -41.40 10.97 25.94
N LYS A 5 -42.26 9.99 26.25
CA LYS A 5 -41.89 8.57 26.16
C LYS A 5 -41.72 8.21 24.68
N LEU A 6 -40.54 7.71 24.32
CA LEU A 6 -40.30 7.20 22.97
C LEU A 6 -41.32 6.10 22.65
N THR A 7 -41.96 6.22 21.50
CA THR A 7 -42.81 5.17 20.95
C THR A 7 -41.97 4.10 20.27
N LYS A 8 -42.53 2.91 20.01
CA LYS A 8 -41.80 1.80 19.38
C LYS A 8 -41.26 2.19 17.99
N THR A 9 -41.96 3.05 17.27
CA THR A 9 -41.55 3.61 15.98
C THR A 9 -40.34 4.55 16.11
N ASP A 10 -40.29 5.37 17.17
CA ASP A 10 -39.16 6.26 17.41
C ASP A 10 -37.89 5.46 17.72
N ILE A 11 -38.02 4.36 18.46
CA ILE A 11 -36.90 3.46 18.78
C ILE A 11 -36.34 2.82 17.51
N ILE A 12 -37.21 2.37 16.60
CA ILE A 12 -36.79 1.78 15.32
C ILE A 12 -36.09 2.85 14.46
N ALA A 13 -36.64 4.05 14.38
CA ALA A 13 -36.05 5.15 13.61
C ALA A 13 -34.67 5.55 14.16
N VAL A 14 -34.52 5.64 15.49
CA VAL A 14 -33.24 5.93 16.14
C VAL A 14 -32.24 4.80 15.89
N ALA A 15 -32.65 3.53 16.00
CA ALA A 15 -31.77 2.40 15.74
C ALA A 15 -31.28 2.37 14.28
N ALA A 16 -32.18 2.61 13.32
CA ALA A 16 -31.82 2.70 11.90
C ALA A 16 -30.85 3.86 11.62
N LEU A 17 -31.04 5.00 12.29
CA LEU A 17 -30.17 6.15 12.17
C LEU A 17 -28.77 5.88 12.73
N VAL A 18 -28.67 5.18 13.87
CA VAL A 18 -27.37 4.75 14.43
C VAL A 18 -26.65 3.80 13.48
N ILE A 19 -27.35 2.80 12.92
CA ILE A 19 -26.76 1.87 11.95
C ILE A 19 -26.28 2.61 10.69
N PHE A 20 -27.07 3.55 10.18
CA PHE A 20 -26.69 4.37 9.02
C PHE A 20 -25.43 5.19 9.29
N VAL A 21 -25.33 5.83 10.46
CA VAL A 21 -24.14 6.57 10.86
C VAL A 21 -22.92 5.65 10.95
N VAL A 22 -23.08 4.44 11.50
CA VAL A 22 -21.99 3.45 11.56
C VAL A 22 -21.54 3.04 10.16
N ILE A 23 -22.46 2.72 9.24
CA ILE A 23 -22.13 2.36 7.85
C ILE A 23 -21.44 3.51 7.12
N MET A 24 -21.91 4.75 7.30
CA MET A 24 -21.31 5.93 6.69
C MET A 24 -19.92 6.26 7.26
N ALA A 25 -19.66 5.89 8.52
CA ALA A 25 -18.37 6.06 9.16
C ALA A 25 -17.35 4.97 8.79
N MET A 26 -17.80 3.75 8.45
CA MET A 26 -16.92 2.64 8.06
C MET A 26 -15.85 3.02 7.02
N PRO A 27 -16.16 3.66 5.87
CA PRO A 27 -15.14 3.96 4.86
C PRO A 27 -14.07 4.98 5.30
N ILE A 28 -14.28 5.67 6.43
CA ILE A 28 -13.31 6.60 7.01
C ILE A 28 -12.29 5.84 7.88
N TYR A 29 -12.67 4.68 8.43
CA TYR A 29 -11.86 3.90 9.37
C TYR A 29 -11.28 2.61 8.77
N PHE A 30 -11.71 2.20 7.58
CA PHE A 30 -11.00 1.16 6.84
C PHE A 30 -9.72 1.78 6.29
N PRO A 31 -8.54 1.39 6.81
CA PRO A 31 -7.31 1.91 6.27
C PRO A 31 -7.16 1.42 4.83
N ALA A 32 -6.75 2.30 3.92
CA ALA A 32 -6.33 1.93 2.57
C ALA A 32 -4.97 1.20 2.58
N THR A 33 -4.69 0.40 3.61
CA THR A 33 -3.38 -0.22 3.87
C THR A 33 -2.94 -1.17 2.78
N ASP A 34 -3.89 -1.67 1.99
CA ASP A 34 -3.62 -2.72 1.00
C ASP A 34 -3.67 -2.19 -0.43
N CYS A 35 -3.85 -0.88 -0.61
CA CYS A 35 -4.11 -0.26 -1.92
C CYS A 35 -3.30 1.02 -2.12
N GLU A 36 -1.99 0.85 -2.25
CA GLU A 36 -1.03 1.96 -2.40
C GLU A 36 -0.66 2.21 -3.85
N VAL A 37 -0.74 1.18 -4.70
CA VAL A 37 -0.37 1.24 -6.12
C VAL A 37 -1.47 0.61 -6.97
N ALA A 38 -2.02 1.39 -7.90
CA ALA A 38 -3.01 0.92 -8.85
C ALA A 38 -2.33 0.48 -10.16
N ARG A 39 -2.50 -0.78 -10.57
CA ARG A 39 -1.95 -1.31 -11.82
C ARG A 39 -2.93 -1.18 -12.99
N PRO A 40 -2.45 -1.16 -14.25
CA PRO A 40 -3.33 -1.30 -15.42
C PRO A 40 -4.08 -2.63 -15.34
N GLY A 41 -5.40 -2.60 -15.15
CA GLY A 41 -6.22 -3.82 -14.97
C GLY A 41 -7.07 -3.86 -13.69
N TYR A 42 -7.00 -2.81 -12.83
CA TYR A 42 -7.79 -2.64 -11.60
C TYR A 42 -7.39 -3.51 -10.41
N GLU A 43 -6.30 -4.28 -10.49
CA GLU A 43 -5.75 -4.95 -9.31
C GLU A 43 -4.99 -3.91 -8.47
N CYS A 44 -5.51 -3.64 -7.27
CA CYS A 44 -4.81 -2.82 -6.30
C CYS A 44 -3.83 -3.67 -5.50
N GLU A 45 -2.63 -3.14 -5.29
CA GLU A 45 -1.55 -3.86 -4.64
C GLU A 45 -0.78 -2.95 -3.67
N THR A 46 -0.09 -3.56 -2.72
CA THR A 46 0.81 -2.85 -1.80
C THR A 46 2.07 -2.40 -2.52
N ALA A 47 2.62 -1.24 -2.17
CA ALA A 47 3.88 -0.77 -2.76
C ALA A 47 5.01 -1.77 -2.53
N LYS A 48 4.99 -2.44 -1.37
CA LYS A 48 5.90 -3.53 -1.01
C LYS A 48 5.90 -4.66 -2.04
N ASN A 49 4.74 -5.21 -2.38
CA ASN A 49 4.67 -6.36 -3.28
C ASN A 49 5.09 -5.97 -4.70
N VAL A 50 4.67 -4.80 -5.17
CA VAL A 50 5.10 -4.28 -6.49
C VAL A 50 6.61 -4.03 -6.50
N MET A 51 7.17 -3.53 -5.41
CA MET A 51 8.61 -3.33 -5.26
C MET A 51 9.36 -4.67 -5.31
N ILE A 52 8.88 -5.71 -4.62
CA ILE A 52 9.49 -7.05 -4.68
C ILE A 52 9.54 -7.58 -6.12
N GLU A 53 8.43 -7.50 -6.87
CA GLU A 53 8.39 -7.94 -8.27
C GLU A 53 9.45 -7.23 -9.14
N HIS A 54 9.56 -5.91 -9.01
CA HIS A 54 10.50 -5.12 -9.80
C HIS A 54 11.94 -5.30 -9.33
N CYS A 55 12.17 -5.52 -8.03
CA CYS A 55 13.47 -5.90 -7.50
C CYS A 55 13.90 -7.27 -8.02
N GLU A 56 13.01 -8.27 -8.04
CA GLU A 56 13.34 -9.59 -8.60
C GLU A 56 13.71 -9.50 -10.08
N TYR A 57 12.96 -8.72 -10.88
CA TYR A 57 13.31 -8.45 -12.28
C TYR A 57 14.66 -7.74 -12.42
N TRP A 58 14.92 -6.71 -11.61
CA TRP A 58 16.20 -6.00 -11.64
C TRP A 58 17.39 -6.88 -11.19
N GLY A 59 17.13 -7.80 -10.25
CA GLY A 59 18.09 -8.78 -9.75
C GLY A 59 18.54 -9.82 -10.79
N GLU A 60 17.71 -10.11 -11.80
CA GLU A 60 18.12 -10.94 -12.95
C GLU A 60 19.32 -10.35 -13.71
N PHE A 61 19.51 -9.03 -13.60
CA PHE A 61 20.61 -8.28 -14.20
C PHE A 61 21.64 -7.81 -13.16
N GLU A 62 21.73 -8.48 -12.01
CA GLU A 62 22.62 -8.13 -10.90
C GLU A 62 22.44 -6.67 -10.40
N CYS A 63 21.24 -6.13 -10.61
CA CYS A 63 20.90 -4.75 -10.33
C CYS A 63 21.84 -3.74 -11.05
N ASP A 64 22.24 -4.06 -12.29
CA ASP A 64 22.98 -3.19 -13.20
C ASP A 64 22.02 -2.54 -14.21
N THR A 65 21.83 -1.23 -14.12
CA THR A 65 20.95 -0.47 -15.01
C THR A 65 21.49 -0.28 -16.42
N SER A 66 22.76 -0.62 -16.66
CA SER A 66 23.37 -0.57 -17.98
C SER A 66 23.14 -1.83 -18.82
N ALA A 67 22.64 -2.91 -18.20
CA ALA A 67 22.47 -4.20 -18.85
C ALA A 67 21.34 -4.23 -19.89
N ASP A 68 20.30 -3.41 -19.71
CA ASP A 68 19.18 -3.26 -20.64
C ASP A 68 18.58 -1.85 -20.59
N ASN A 69 18.06 -1.36 -21.71
CA ASN A 69 17.52 0.00 -21.86
C ASN A 69 16.27 0.27 -21.02
N SER A 70 15.56 -0.77 -20.56
CA SER A 70 14.38 -0.66 -19.71
C SER A 70 14.74 -0.53 -18.22
N LEU A 71 15.94 -0.94 -17.80
CA LEU A 71 16.33 -0.99 -16.40
C LEU A 71 16.45 0.39 -15.73
N PRO A 72 16.89 1.48 -16.40
CA PRO A 72 16.82 2.81 -15.81
C PRO A 72 15.40 3.23 -15.45
N GLN A 73 14.40 2.80 -16.23
CA GLN A 73 12.99 3.07 -15.92
C GLN A 73 12.52 2.24 -14.72
N VAL A 74 12.99 0.99 -14.61
CA VAL A 74 12.72 0.12 -13.45
C VAL A 74 13.35 0.69 -12.18
N GLU A 75 14.61 1.13 -12.23
CA GLU A 75 15.29 1.76 -11.10
C GLU A 75 14.57 3.03 -10.63
N TRP A 76 14.19 3.91 -11.57
CA TRP A 76 13.38 5.08 -11.25
C TRP A 76 12.03 4.70 -10.62
N TYR A 77 11.37 3.67 -11.14
CA TYR A 77 10.09 3.22 -10.58
C TYR A 77 10.24 2.63 -9.18
N LEU A 78 11.30 1.86 -8.93
CA LEU A 78 11.66 1.33 -7.61
C LEU A 78 11.93 2.45 -6.60
N GLU A 79 12.56 3.56 -7.01
CA GLU A 79 12.76 4.74 -6.16
C GLU A 79 11.41 5.30 -5.66
N ASN A 80 10.48 5.51 -6.58
CA ASN A 80 9.14 6.02 -6.24
C ASN A 80 8.36 5.04 -5.35
N LEU A 81 8.44 3.74 -5.63
CA LEU A 81 7.81 2.72 -4.80
C LEU A 81 8.42 2.66 -3.40
N CYS A 82 9.73 2.85 -3.28
CA CYS A 82 10.41 2.85 -2.00
C CYS A 82 9.96 4.02 -1.12
N ASP A 83 9.81 5.22 -1.68
CA ASP A 83 9.30 6.39 -0.96
C ASP A 83 7.88 6.17 -0.41
N ILE A 84 7.03 5.47 -1.16
CA ILE A 84 5.69 5.06 -0.70
C ILE A 84 5.82 4.00 0.38
N ALA A 85 6.58 2.93 0.15
CA ALA A 85 6.72 1.83 1.10
C ALA A 85 7.35 2.27 2.44
N LYS A 86 8.21 3.30 2.43
CA LYS A 86 8.86 3.84 3.63
C LYS A 86 7.89 4.44 4.66
N THR A 87 6.66 4.75 4.27
CA THR A 87 5.64 5.21 5.24
C THR A 87 5.16 4.09 6.16
N HIS A 88 5.35 2.83 5.75
CA HIS A 88 4.89 1.64 6.47
C HIS A 88 6.02 0.65 6.82
N GLU A 89 7.16 0.73 6.13
CA GLU A 89 8.31 -0.16 6.27
C GLU A 89 9.60 0.62 6.55
N SER A 90 10.54 0.01 7.28
CA SER A 90 11.85 0.62 7.56
C SER A 90 12.85 0.31 6.43
N LEU A 91 12.73 1.00 5.29
CA LEU A 91 13.58 0.83 4.11
C LEU A 91 14.63 1.94 3.96
N ASP A 92 15.83 1.55 3.53
CA ASP A 92 16.90 2.49 3.14
C ASP A 92 16.81 2.84 1.64
N CYS A 93 15.88 3.74 1.30
CA CYS A 93 15.68 4.18 -0.08
C CYS A 93 16.85 5.00 -0.67
N ALA A 94 17.86 5.37 0.12
CA ALA A 94 19.07 6.00 -0.42
C ALA A 94 19.95 4.99 -1.17
N ASN A 95 19.77 3.69 -0.89
CA ASN A 95 20.44 2.62 -1.60
C ASN A 95 19.38 1.59 -2.04
N LEU A 96 18.87 1.75 -3.27
CA LEU A 96 17.80 0.90 -3.80
C LEU A 96 18.16 -0.59 -3.82
N LYS A 97 19.43 -0.93 -4.01
CA LYS A 97 19.91 -2.31 -3.94
C LYS A 97 19.75 -2.89 -2.52
N LEU A 98 20.10 -2.11 -1.49
CA LEU A 98 19.87 -2.48 -0.10
C LEU A 98 18.37 -2.57 0.20
N ALA A 99 17.59 -1.60 -0.27
CA ALA A 99 16.14 -1.57 -0.09
C ALA A 99 15.48 -2.81 -0.71
N CYS A 100 15.92 -3.24 -1.89
CA CYS A 100 15.47 -4.48 -2.54
C CYS A 100 15.79 -5.74 -1.71
N ASN A 101 16.97 -5.79 -1.09
CA ASN A 101 17.32 -6.90 -0.21
C ASN A 101 16.49 -6.87 1.10
N GLN A 102 16.23 -5.69 1.66
CA GLN A 102 15.41 -5.51 2.85
C GLN A 102 13.95 -5.88 2.64
N VAL A 103 13.34 -5.40 1.54
CA VAL A 103 11.91 -5.59 1.26
C VAL A 103 11.58 -7.05 0.92
N SER A 104 12.48 -7.74 0.23
CA SER A 104 12.29 -9.13 -0.18
C SER A 104 12.76 -10.15 0.89
N GLY A 105 13.62 -9.74 1.81
CA GLY A 105 14.28 -10.63 2.76
C GLY A 105 15.27 -11.62 2.10
N LYS A 106 15.63 -11.40 0.83
CA LYS A 106 16.55 -12.22 0.05
C LYS A 106 17.73 -11.37 -0.42
N GLN A 107 18.84 -12.01 -0.78
CA GLN A 107 19.94 -11.35 -1.46
C GLN A 107 19.64 -11.29 -2.97
N ILE A 108 18.86 -10.29 -3.38
CA ILE A 108 18.47 -10.03 -4.78
C ILE A 108 19.60 -9.32 -5.53
N CYS A 109 20.08 -8.21 -4.96
CA CYS A 109 21.17 -7.44 -5.54
C CYS A 109 22.49 -7.85 -4.88
N PRO A 110 23.44 -8.45 -5.62
CA PRO A 110 24.76 -8.75 -5.10
C PRO A 110 25.59 -7.48 -4.87
N GLY A 111 26.51 -7.51 -3.92
CA GLY A 111 27.46 -6.42 -3.68
C GLY A 111 27.01 -5.30 -2.74
N VAL A 112 25.95 -5.53 -1.95
CA VAL A 112 25.44 -4.60 -0.93
C VAL A 112 25.20 -5.33 0.39
#